data_AF-A0A2S2NYY8-F1
#
_entry.id   AF-A0A2S2NYY8-F1
#
_cell.length_a   1.000
_cell.length_b   1.000
_cell.length_c   1.000
_cell.angle_alpha   90.00
_cell.angle_beta   90.00
_cell.angle_gamma   90.00
#
_symmetry.space_group_name_H-M   'P 1'
#
loop_
_entity.id
_entity.type
_entity.pdbx_description
1 polymer ?
#
loop_
_entity_poly.entity_id
_entity_poly.type
_entity_poly.pdbx_seq_one_letter_code
_entity_poly.pdbx_strand_id
1 'polypeptide(L)'
;MRWRLQLEEYDYEIIYRAGSLHSNADCLSRIHLITDNNDQQNYQSFVKYKNEKPIFNSKIIEVANGIRNAEVTENLILPLSGDLIITHVGIREILEKNKITTKNNFDNGNKFVKIDNNNRIIILY
;
A
#
# COMPACT_ATOMS: atom_id res chain seq x y z
N MET A 1 27.84 34.61 0.30
CA MET A 1 29.30 34.38 0.24
C MET A 1 29.88 33.53 1.38
N ARG A 2 29.17 33.28 2.51
CA ARG A 2 29.74 32.60 3.71
C ARG A 2 30.42 31.25 3.44
N TRP A 3 29.92 30.46 2.48
CA TRP A 3 30.41 29.11 2.19
C TRP A 3 31.40 29.04 1.01
N ARG A 4 31.74 30.18 0.38
CA ARG A 4 32.50 30.17 -0.88
C ARG A 4 33.89 29.54 -0.71
N LEU A 5 34.63 29.95 0.32
CA LEU A 5 35.99 29.45 0.57
C LEU A 5 35.99 27.95 0.89
N GLN A 6 34.99 27.46 1.63
CA GLN A 6 34.89 26.04 1.97
C GLN A 6 34.50 25.19 0.77
N LEU A 7 33.66 25.71 -0.13
CA LEU A 7 33.28 24.98 -1.35
C LEU A 7 34.40 24.98 -2.39
N GLU A 8 35.23 26.03 -2.45
CA GLU A 8 36.37 26.16 -3.36
C GLU A 8 37.44 25.07 -3.18
N GLU A 9 37.49 24.42 -2.01
CA GLU A 9 38.38 23.28 -1.73
C GLU A 9 37.96 21.98 -2.43
N TYR A 10 36.71 21.89 -2.92
CA TYR A 10 36.17 20.69 -3.53
C TYR A 10 36.07 20.86 -5.05
N ASP A 11 36.44 19.81 -5.78
CA ASP A 11 36.15 19.72 -7.21
C ASP A 11 34.73 19.19 -7.39
N TYR A 12 33.78 20.08 -7.71
CA TYR A 12 32.37 19.71 -7.86
C TYR A 12 31.72 20.36 -9.08
N GLU A 13 30.80 19.61 -9.68
CA GLU A 13 29.90 20.10 -10.73
C GLU A 13 28.47 20.20 -10.19
N ILE A 14 27.80 21.32 -10.48
CA ILE A 14 26.40 21.52 -10.06
C ILE A 14 25.48 20.93 -11.12
N ILE A 15 24.84 19.80 -10.79
CA ILE A 15 23.91 19.10 -11.67
C ILE A 15 22.49 19.23 -11.13
N TYR A 16 21.54 19.68 -11.96
CA TYR A 16 20.12 19.71 -11.61
C TYR A 16 19.55 18.29 -11.51
N ARG A 17 18.78 18.01 -10.45
CA ARG A 17 18.11 16.73 -10.24
C ARG A 17 16.64 16.94 -9.88
N ALA A 18 15.74 16.30 -10.64
CA ALA A 18 14.30 16.36 -10.37
C ALA A 18 13.95 15.71 -9.02
N GLY A 19 12.90 16.20 -8.36
CA GLY A 19 12.51 15.74 -7.02
C GLY A 19 12.21 14.23 -6.92
N SER A 20 11.71 13.62 -7.99
CA SER A 20 11.49 12.17 -8.08
C SER A 20 12.78 11.34 -7.93
N LEU A 21 13.93 11.90 -8.31
CA LEU A 21 15.24 11.27 -8.21
C LEU A 21 15.94 11.59 -6.87
N HIS A 22 15.31 12.37 -6.00
CA HIS A 22 15.84 12.75 -4.69
C HIS A 22 15.30 11.88 -3.53
N SER A 23 14.55 10.82 -3.83
CA SER A 23 13.84 10.03 -2.80
C SER A 23 14.75 9.54 -1.68
N ASN A 24 15.97 9.07 -1.96
CA ASN A 24 16.86 8.58 -0.90
C ASN A 24 17.33 9.70 0.04
N ALA A 25 17.74 10.84 -0.51
CA ALA A 25 18.19 11.97 0.28
C ALA A 25 17.02 12.61 1.05
N ASP A 26 15.84 12.73 0.43
CA ASP A 26 14.61 13.18 1.09
C ASP A 26 14.24 12.26 2.26
N CYS A 27 14.21 10.94 2.05
CA CYS A 27 13.90 9.97 3.10
C CYS A 27 14.89 10.05 4.26
N LEU A 28 16.20 10.09 3.99
CA LEU A 28 17.22 10.18 5.04
C LEU A 28 17.15 11.51 5.79
N SER A 29 16.89 12.62 5.10
CA SER A 29 16.81 13.94 5.74
C SER A 29 15.62 14.07 6.69
N ARG A 30 14.55 13.29 6.49
CA ARG A 30 13.36 13.26 7.35
C ARG A 30 13.55 12.43 8.61
N ILE A 31 14.58 11.59 8.67
CA ILE A 31 14.89 10.81 9.88
C ILE A 31 15.40 11.79 10.93
N HIS A 32 14.59 12.01 11.96
CA HIS A 32 15.04 12.72 13.15
C HIS A 32 16.00 11.81 13.91
N LEU A 33 17.30 12.08 13.80
CA LEU A 33 18.31 11.46 14.66
C LEU A 33 18.11 12.02 16.07
N ILE A 34 17.44 11.26 16.92
CA ILE A 34 17.33 11.61 18.33
C ILE A 34 18.74 11.45 18.91
N THR A 35 19.36 12.58 19.29
CA THR A 35 20.76 12.63 19.73
C THR A 35 20.85 12.78 21.25
N ASP A 36 19.81 12.35 21.97
CA ASP A 36 19.79 12.39 23.44
C ASP A 36 19.86 10.97 23.97
N ASN A 37 20.82 10.70 24.86
CA ASN A 37 21.03 9.41 25.55
C ASN A 37 19.85 8.97 26.47
N ASN A 38 18.64 9.50 26.28
CA ASN A 38 17.39 9.15 26.98
C ASN A 38 16.50 8.15 26.19
N ASP A 39 16.92 7.68 25.02
CA ASP A 39 16.06 7.02 24.03
C ASP A 39 15.51 5.63 24.33
N GLN A 40 16.02 4.94 25.36
CA GLN A 40 15.36 3.71 25.81
C GLN A 40 13.94 3.98 26.31
N GLN A 41 13.69 5.16 26.89
CA GLN A 41 12.35 5.54 27.39
C GLN A 41 11.39 5.88 26.24
N ASN A 42 11.86 6.45 25.13
CA ASN A 42 11.02 6.84 23.99
C ASN A 42 10.47 5.63 23.22
N TYR A 43 11.31 4.62 22.96
CA TYR A 43 10.83 3.42 22.28
C TYR A 43 9.84 2.62 23.13
N GLN A 44 10.12 2.46 24.42
CA GLN A 44 9.21 1.77 25.34
C GLN A 44 7.88 2.53 25.48
N SER A 45 7.92 3.86 25.54
CA SER A 45 6.72 4.70 25.53
C SER A 45 5.94 4.56 24.22
N PHE A 46 6.60 4.51 23.06
CA PHE A 46 5.95 4.25 21.77
C PHE A 46 5.27 2.89 21.73
N VAL A 47 5.95 1.82 22.16
CA VAL A 47 5.37 0.47 22.22
C VAL A 47 4.15 0.45 23.14
N LYS A 48 4.24 1.10 24.30
CA LYS A 48 3.14 1.25 25.25
C LYS A 48 1.95 2.00 24.62
N TYR A 49 2.17 3.16 24.00
CA TYR A 49 1.11 3.93 23.35
C TYR A 49 0.47 3.20 22.17
N LYS A 50 1.26 2.48 21.37
CA LYS A 50 0.75 1.64 20.27
C LYS A 50 -0.23 0.58 20.78
N ASN A 51 0.08 -0.03 21.92
CA ASN A 51 -0.75 -1.07 22.53
C ASN A 51 -1.97 -0.48 23.26
N GLU A 52 -1.83 0.68 23.91
CA GLU A 52 -2.89 1.29 24.72
C GLU A 52 -3.88 2.13 23.93
N LYS A 53 -3.44 2.75 22.82
CA LYS A 53 -4.26 3.64 21.98
C LYS A 53 -4.19 3.24 20.51
N PRO A 54 -4.57 2.00 20.17
CA PRO A 54 -4.67 1.62 18.77
C PRO A 54 -5.74 2.47 18.07
N ILE A 55 -5.37 3.11 16.97
CA ILE A 55 -6.32 3.82 16.11
C ILE A 55 -6.95 2.77 15.19
N PHE A 56 -8.12 2.28 15.57
CA PHE A 56 -8.91 1.42 14.70
C PHE A 56 -9.90 2.26 13.92
N ASN A 57 -9.97 2.02 12.61
CA ASN A 57 -11.07 2.49 11.81
C ASN A 57 -12.28 1.58 12.07
N SER A 58 -13.29 2.08 12.80
CA SER A 58 -14.52 1.31 13.11
C SER A 58 -15.33 0.90 11.87
N LYS A 59 -14.98 1.41 10.68
CA LYS A 59 -15.55 0.98 9.40
C LYS A 59 -14.88 -0.27 8.82
N ILE A 60 -13.80 -0.78 9.44
CA ILE A 60 -13.12 -2.01 9.03
C ILE A 60 -13.47 -3.09 10.06
N ILE A 61 -14.07 -4.18 9.59
CA ILE A 61 -14.47 -5.31 10.41
C ILE A 61 -13.75 -6.54 9.86
N GLU A 62 -12.90 -7.15 10.67
CA GLU A 62 -12.28 -8.43 10.31
C GLU A 62 -13.27 -9.57 10.54
N VAL A 63 -13.45 -10.39 9.51
CA VAL A 63 -14.37 -11.53 9.54
C VAL A 63 -13.57 -12.83 9.51
N ALA A 64 -13.94 -13.78 10.37
CA ALA A 64 -13.32 -15.10 10.42
C ALA A 64 -13.48 -15.86 9.09
N ASN A 65 -12.48 -16.67 8.74
CA ASN A 65 -12.45 -17.54 7.55
C ASN A 65 -12.34 -16.82 6.19
N GLY A 66 -12.10 -15.51 6.20
CA GLY A 66 -11.72 -14.73 5.02
C GLY A 66 -12.82 -14.62 3.97
N ILE A 67 -12.42 -14.30 2.74
CA ILE A 67 -13.32 -13.92 1.65
C ILE A 67 -14.32 -15.02 1.23
N ARG A 68 -14.04 -16.29 1.56
CA ARG A 68 -14.89 -17.44 1.23
C ARG A 68 -16.29 -17.38 1.84
N ASN A 69 -16.39 -16.73 3.00
CA ASN A 69 -17.64 -16.61 3.75
C ASN A 69 -18.48 -15.40 3.33
N ALA A 70 -18.05 -14.64 2.33
CA ALA A 70 -18.82 -13.49 1.86
C ALA A 70 -20.20 -13.93 1.38
N GLU A 71 -21.24 -13.28 1.90
CA GLU A 71 -22.63 -13.55 1.55
C GLU A 71 -22.89 -13.28 0.07
N VAL A 72 -23.97 -13.85 -0.47
CA VAL A 72 -24.29 -13.71 -1.91
C VAL A 72 -24.68 -12.27 -2.26
N THR A 73 -25.11 -11.48 -1.27
CA THR A 73 -25.52 -10.08 -1.39
C THR A 73 -24.36 -9.10 -1.22
N GLU A 74 -23.21 -9.54 -0.70
CA GLU A 74 -22.08 -8.65 -0.41
C GLU A 74 -21.25 -8.35 -1.65
N ASN A 75 -21.07 -7.07 -1.94
CA ASN A 75 -20.19 -6.63 -3.02
C ASN A 75 -18.73 -7.01 -2.71
N LEU A 76 -18.01 -7.45 -3.74
CA LEU A 76 -16.63 -7.89 -3.61
C LEU A 76 -15.69 -7.01 -4.42
N ILE A 77 -14.52 -6.73 -3.86
CA ILE A 77 -13.41 -6.08 -4.55
C ILE A 77 -12.21 -7.01 -4.38
N LEU A 78 -11.69 -7.55 -5.49
CA LEU A 78 -10.68 -8.60 -5.49
C LEU A 78 -9.48 -8.14 -6.33
N PRO A 79 -8.26 -8.16 -5.76
CA PRO A 79 -7.06 -7.89 -6.53
C PRO A 79 -6.74 -9.07 -7.45
N LEU A 80 -6.44 -8.77 -8.70
CA LEU A 80 -5.96 -9.72 -9.70
C LEU A 80 -4.75 -9.15 -10.43
N SER A 81 -3.81 -10.02 -10.77
CA SER A 81 -2.70 -9.62 -11.63
C SER A 81 -3.24 -9.21 -12.99
N GLY A 82 -2.59 -8.24 -13.65
CA GLY A 82 -2.92 -7.84 -15.03
C GLY A 82 -2.81 -9.00 -16.01
N ASP A 83 -1.98 -10.00 -15.71
CA ASP A 83 -1.84 -11.25 -16.46
C ASP A 83 -2.99 -12.25 -16.21
N LEU A 84 -3.99 -11.86 -15.41
CA LEU A 84 -5.17 -12.65 -15.02
C LEU A 84 -4.85 -13.97 -14.31
N ILE A 85 -3.62 -14.12 -13.80
CA ILE A 85 -3.20 -15.26 -13.01
C ILE A 85 -3.75 -15.15 -11.59
N ILE A 86 -4.60 -16.10 -11.20
CA ILE A 86 -5.19 -16.19 -9.86
C ILE A 86 -4.31 -17.08 -8.99
N THR A 87 -3.53 -16.47 -8.08
CA THR A 87 -2.68 -17.20 -7.13
C THR A 87 -3.40 -17.52 -5.82
N HIS A 88 -4.34 -16.68 -5.40
CA HIS A 88 -5.04 -16.83 -4.13
C HIS A 88 -6.23 -17.80 -4.24
N VAL A 89 -6.17 -18.92 -3.51
CA VAL A 89 -7.19 -20.00 -3.56
C VAL A 89 -8.59 -19.48 -3.25
N GLY A 90 -8.73 -18.59 -2.26
CA GLY A 90 -10.03 -18.01 -1.91
C GLY A 90 -10.64 -17.14 -3.02
N ILE A 91 -9.80 -16.47 -3.83
CA ILE A 91 -10.28 -15.67 -4.97
C ILE A 91 -10.75 -16.62 -6.08
N ARG A 92 -9.98 -17.68 -6.35
CA ARG A 92 -10.33 -18.69 -7.35
C ARG A 92 -11.69 -19.32 -7.06
N GLU A 93 -11.92 -19.77 -5.83
CA GLU A 93 -13.18 -20.39 -5.44
C GLU A 93 -14.39 -19.45 -5.55
N ILE A 94 -14.20 -18.16 -5.25
CA ILE A 94 -15.27 -17.17 -5.42
C ILE A 94 -15.60 -16.99 -6.90
N LEU A 95 -14.58 -16.89 -7.76
CA LEU A 95 -14.78 -16.75 -9.20
C LEU A 95 -15.50 -17.98 -9.77
N GLU A 96 -15.10 -19.19 -9.34
CA GLU A 96 -15.75 -20.44 -9.71
C GLU A 96 -17.20 -20.50 -9.22
N LYS A 97 -17.46 -20.19 -7.94
CA LYS A 97 -18.81 -20.15 -7.35
C LYS A 97 -19.74 -19.18 -8.07
N ASN A 98 -19.21 -18.06 -8.53
CA ASN A 98 -19.96 -17.04 -9.27
C ASN A 98 -19.96 -17.28 -10.79
N LYS A 99 -19.40 -18.40 -11.28
CA LYS A 99 -19.32 -18.75 -12.70
C LYS A 99 -18.66 -17.67 -13.57
N ILE A 100 -17.72 -16.92 -12.99
CA ILE A 100 -16.99 -15.86 -13.69
C ILE A 100 -15.89 -16.51 -14.52
N THR A 101 -16.02 -16.44 -15.84
CA THR A 101 -14.93 -16.82 -16.73
C THR A 101 -14.05 -15.58 -16.93
N THR A 102 -12.79 -15.61 -16.52
CA THR A 102 -11.82 -14.50 -16.55
C THR A 102 -11.37 -14.08 -17.96
N LYS A 103 -12.24 -14.19 -18.97
CA LYS A 103 -11.93 -13.82 -20.37
C LYS A 103 -11.97 -12.32 -20.66
N ASN A 104 -12.32 -11.49 -19.67
CA ASN A 104 -12.35 -10.05 -19.85
C ASN A 104 -10.96 -9.49 -19.57
N ASN A 105 -10.23 -9.16 -20.63
CA ASN A 105 -8.93 -8.52 -20.55
C ASN A 105 -9.04 -7.14 -19.88
N PHE A 106 -8.09 -6.81 -19.02
CA PHE A 106 -7.84 -5.43 -18.65
C PHE A 106 -7.42 -4.67 -19.91
N ASP A 107 -8.20 -3.69 -20.34
CA ASP A 107 -7.81 -2.82 -21.46
C ASP A 107 -6.91 -1.70 -20.92
N ASN A 108 -6.05 -1.14 -21.77
CA ASN A 108 -5.07 -0.09 -21.40
C ASN A 108 -5.71 1.14 -20.73
N GLY A 109 -7.02 1.37 -20.94
CA GLY A 109 -7.80 2.43 -20.29
C GLY A 109 -8.50 2.02 -18.98
N ASN A 110 -8.83 0.74 -18.79
CA ASN A 110 -9.62 0.25 -17.66
C ASN A 110 -8.85 -0.84 -16.90
N LYS A 111 -8.19 -0.42 -15.83
CA LYS A 111 -7.46 -1.29 -14.89
C LYS A 111 -8.37 -2.13 -14.00
N PHE A 112 -9.69 -2.06 -14.17
CA PHE A 112 -10.63 -2.85 -13.41
C PHE A 112 -11.74 -3.41 -14.29
N VAL A 113 -12.22 -4.60 -13.95
CA VAL A 113 -13.38 -5.26 -14.56
C VAL A 113 -14.50 -5.28 -13.54
N LYS A 114 -15.63 -4.65 -13.87
CA LYS A 114 -16.85 -4.70 -13.06
C LYS A 114 -17.78 -5.80 -13.60
N ILE A 115 -18.27 -6.65 -12.72
CA ILE A 115 -19.21 -7.73 -13.04
C ILE A 115 -20.44 -7.56 -12.15
N ASP A 116 -21.60 -7.40 -12.77
CA ASP A 116 -22.88 -7.35 -12.08
C ASP A 116 -23.54 -8.74 -12.17
N ASN A 117 -23.69 -9.41 -11.03
CA ASN A 117 -24.27 -10.76 -10.95
C ASN A 117 -25.39 -10.78 -9.91
N ASN A 118 -26.65 -10.87 -10.35
CA ASN A 118 -27.83 -11.06 -9.48
C ASN A 118 -27.83 -10.20 -8.21
N ASN A 119 -27.72 -8.88 -8.37
CA ASN A 119 -27.71 -7.90 -7.28
C ASN A 119 -26.43 -7.88 -6.41
N ARG A 120 -25.35 -8.51 -6.90
CA ARG A 120 -24.00 -8.46 -6.34
C ARG A 120 -23.04 -7.84 -7.35
N ILE A 121 -22.25 -6.86 -6.90
CA ILE A 121 -21.19 -6.25 -7.70
C ILE A 121 -19.87 -6.90 -7.33
N ILE A 122 -19.14 -7.40 -8.33
CA ILE A 122 -17.78 -7.94 -8.17
C ILE A 122 -16.84 -7.08 -9.00
N ILE A 123 -15.86 -6.48 -8.36
CA ILE A 123 -14.82 -5.65 -8.99
C ILE A 123 -13.50 -6.40 -8.92
N LEU A 124 -12.87 -6.55 -10.08
CA LEU A 124 -11.55 -7.12 -10.26
C LEU A 124 -10.60 -5.98 -10.64
N TYR A 125 -9.46 -5.81 -9.96
CA TYR A 125 -8.52 -4.71 -10.21
C TYR A 125 -7.06 -5.14 -10.10
#